data_AF-A0A4Q2XKA7-F1
#
_entry.id   AF-A0A4Q2XKA7-F1
#
_cell.length_a   1.000
_cell.length_b   1.000
_cell.length_c   1.000
_cell.angle_alpha   90.00
_cell.angle_beta   90.00
_cell.angle_gamma   90.00
#
_symmetry.space_group_name_H-M   'P 1'
#
loop_
_entity.id
_entity.type
_entity.pdbx_description
1 polymer ?
#
loop_
_entity_poly.entity_id
_entity_poly.type
_entity_poly.pdbx_seq_one_letter_code
_entity_poly.pdbx_strand_id
1 'polypeptide(L)'
;MRAALVTIAPMLLAAILVMVGGERLARRETEERIPFDRQRLLDLADSLRGELVRLDSIYVRHLEDTAALTTYGKPGEAEAKGRSIFGTRLIRVFRQKGKDESIPLAADPGTFPEIELEGRKRPLDERNAVIFPAKHVEDDAVGVQGWSRTSDPRFVIYTTRPQAGVLVAVLVDQAEVLKITGIHLSDWLVSPIAPVREAGERLQIDTPSGTPLVSLGKDRHGPAASVIPVRNLSGHWQIRAWDGLTISRSHDPATVAGAVVLAFILAGSGLWLYRYQNRALKLAAERVSFVNRVSHELGTPLTNLSLNLDLATESLT
;
A
#
# COMPACT_ATOMS: atom_id res chain seq x y z
N MET A 1 22.81 51.28 -26.88
CA MET A 1 22.02 50.39 -26.00
C MET A 1 22.13 48.90 -26.37
N ARG A 2 22.10 48.50 -27.65
CA ARG A 2 22.14 47.06 -28.02
C ARG A 2 23.36 46.30 -27.49
N ALA A 3 24.55 46.89 -27.49
CA ALA A 3 25.77 46.23 -26.98
C ALA A 3 25.74 45.95 -25.46
N ALA A 4 25.07 46.80 -24.67
CA ALA A 4 24.90 46.62 -23.22
C ALA A 4 24.04 45.38 -22.90
N LEU A 5 23.01 45.19 -23.72
CA LEU A 5 22.05 44.10 -23.59
C LEU A 5 22.71 42.76 -23.93
N VAL A 6 23.66 42.75 -24.86
CA VAL A 6 24.37 41.52 -25.29
C VAL A 6 25.29 40.96 -24.20
N THR A 7 25.86 41.79 -23.31
CA THR A 7 26.82 41.33 -22.30
C THR A 7 26.20 41.15 -20.90
N ILE A 8 25.28 42.03 -20.49
CA ILE A 8 24.64 41.90 -19.17
C ILE A 8 23.60 40.78 -19.16
N ALA A 9 22.79 40.65 -20.23
CA ALA A 9 21.72 39.66 -20.27
C ALA A 9 22.18 38.20 -20.07
N PRO A 10 23.25 37.70 -20.73
CA PRO A 10 23.69 36.32 -20.50
C PRO A 10 24.23 36.10 -19.09
N MET A 11 24.89 37.09 -18.48
CA MET A 11 25.39 36.99 -17.10
C MET A 11 24.26 36.96 -16.07
N LEU A 12 23.22 37.77 -16.26
CA LEU A 12 22.03 37.73 -15.42
C LEU A 12 21.25 36.42 -15.60
N LEU A 13 21.13 35.93 -16.84
CA LEU A 13 20.52 34.63 -17.12
C LEU A 13 21.29 33.50 -16.44
N ALA A 14 22.62 33.51 -16.52
CA ALA A 14 23.47 32.54 -15.83
C ALA A 14 23.28 32.61 -14.31
N ALA A 15 23.20 33.81 -13.72
CA ALA A 15 22.94 33.98 -12.30
C ALA A 15 21.57 33.40 -11.87
N ILE A 16 20.52 33.62 -12.67
CA ILE A 16 19.19 33.03 -12.44
C ILE A 16 19.24 31.51 -12.52
N LEU A 17 19.90 30.95 -13.53
CA LEU A 17 20.05 29.50 -13.69
C LEU A 17 20.81 28.87 -12.53
N VAL A 18 21.87 29.53 -12.05
CA VAL A 18 22.64 29.10 -10.87
C VAL A 18 21.77 29.12 -9.61
N MET A 19 20.93 30.15 -9.44
CA MET A 19 20.02 30.24 -8.29
C MET A 19 18.95 29.13 -8.32
N VAL A 20 18.29 28.93 -9.47
CA VAL A 20 17.26 27.87 -9.63
C VAL A 20 17.87 26.47 -9.53
N GLY A 21 19.05 26.26 -10.12
CA GLY A 21 19.79 25.01 -10.02
C GLY A 21 20.25 24.74 -8.57
N GLY A 22 20.73 25.77 -7.89
CA GLY A 22 21.12 25.70 -6.48
C GLY A 22 19.96 25.37 -5.55
N GLU A 23 18.79 25.97 -5.75
CA GLU A 23 17.57 25.64 -4.99
C GLU A 23 17.17 24.18 -5.20
N ARG A 24 17.17 23.69 -6.45
CA ARG A 24 16.86 22.30 -6.77
C ARG A 24 17.87 21.32 -6.18
N LEU A 25 19.16 21.65 -6.21
CA LEU A 25 20.23 20.83 -5.62
C LEU A 25 20.21 20.87 -4.09
N ALA A 26 19.78 21.98 -3.49
CA ALA A 26 19.69 22.13 -2.04
C ALA A 26 18.50 21.37 -1.45
N ARG A 27 17.49 21.04 -2.26
CA ARG A 27 16.33 20.26 -1.81
C ARG A 27 16.78 18.86 -1.41
N ARG A 28 16.77 18.59 -0.11
CA ARG A 28 16.94 17.26 0.46
C ARG A 28 15.58 16.76 0.95
N GLU A 29 15.18 15.61 0.45
CA GLU A 29 14.02 14.90 0.97
C GLU A 29 14.52 14.00 2.11
N THR A 30 14.18 14.37 3.34
CA THR A 30 14.45 13.59 4.52
C THR A 30 13.20 12.80 4.87
N GLU A 31 13.27 11.49 4.63
CA GLU A 31 12.24 10.55 5.05
C GLU A 31 12.40 10.27 6.54
N GLU A 32 11.54 10.85 7.35
CA GLU A 32 11.45 10.49 8.76
C GLU A 32 10.38 9.42 8.93
N ARG A 33 10.77 8.29 9.54
CA ARG A 33 9.86 7.20 9.88
C ARG A 33 9.23 7.53 11.23
N ILE A 34 7.94 7.81 11.23
CA ILE A 34 7.17 7.94 12.46
C ILE A 34 6.74 6.53 12.88
N PRO A 35 7.23 6.02 14.02
CA PRO A 35 6.84 4.70 14.49
C PRO A 35 5.34 4.68 14.75
N PHE A 36 4.67 3.64 14.27
CA PHE A 36 3.25 3.44 14.56
C PHE A 36 3.04 3.15 16.06
N ASP A 37 1.84 3.45 16.57
CA ASP A 37 1.52 3.19 17.97
C ASP A 37 1.24 1.70 18.19
N ARG A 38 2.24 1.00 18.72
CA ARG A 38 2.18 -0.44 18.97
C ARG A 38 1.04 -0.83 19.89
N GLN A 39 0.69 0.02 20.87
CA GLN A 39 -0.35 -0.32 21.82
C GLN A 39 -1.72 -0.37 21.14
N ARG A 40 -2.05 0.62 20.31
CA ARG A 40 -3.31 0.63 19.55
C ARG A 40 -3.45 -0.55 18.61
N LEU A 41 -2.35 -0.96 17.98
CA LEU A 41 -2.34 -2.16 17.15
C LEU A 41 -2.62 -3.44 17.96
N LEU A 42 -2.02 -3.56 19.14
CA LEU A 42 -2.23 -4.70 20.04
C LEU A 42 -3.67 -4.72 20.57
N ASP A 43 -4.22 -3.59 20.97
CA ASP A 43 -5.61 -3.47 21.43
C ASP A 43 -6.61 -3.87 20.33
N LEU A 44 -6.36 -3.45 19.08
CA LEU A 44 -7.13 -3.88 17.91
C LEU A 44 -7.00 -5.39 17.68
N ALA A 45 -5.78 -5.93 17.77
CA ALA A 45 -5.53 -7.36 17.60
C ALA A 45 -6.22 -8.22 18.66
N ASP A 46 -6.22 -7.77 19.91
CA ASP A 46 -6.89 -8.44 21.03
C ASP A 46 -8.41 -8.37 20.87
N SER A 47 -8.95 -7.23 20.45
CA SER A 47 -10.36 -7.08 20.13
C SER A 47 -10.79 -8.02 19.00
N LEU A 48 -10.01 -8.07 17.90
CA LEU A 48 -10.27 -8.97 16.77
C LEU A 48 -10.21 -10.44 17.20
N ARG A 49 -9.21 -10.82 18.00
CA ARG A 49 -9.08 -12.18 18.54
C ARG A 49 -10.28 -12.54 19.42
N GLY A 50 -10.70 -11.64 20.30
CA GLY A 50 -11.87 -11.84 21.16
C GLY A 50 -13.14 -12.08 20.35
N GLU A 51 -13.36 -11.29 19.29
CA GLU A 51 -14.52 -11.44 18.43
C GLU A 51 -14.48 -12.74 17.61
N LEU A 52 -13.32 -13.11 17.06
CA LEU A 52 -13.16 -14.38 16.35
C LEU A 52 -13.42 -15.60 17.27
N VAL A 53 -12.91 -15.58 18.50
CA VAL A 53 -13.19 -16.62 19.50
C VAL A 53 -14.68 -16.68 19.84
N ARG A 54 -15.35 -15.54 19.95
CA ARG A 54 -16.79 -15.47 20.17
C ARG A 54 -17.57 -16.11 19.02
N LEU A 55 -17.24 -15.75 17.77
CA LEU A 55 -17.87 -16.33 16.58
C LEU A 55 -17.64 -17.84 16.47
N ASP A 56 -16.42 -18.30 16.71
CA ASP A 56 -16.06 -19.72 16.73
C ASP A 56 -16.90 -20.48 17.78
N SER A 57 -17.06 -19.92 18.99
CA SER A 57 -17.86 -20.53 20.06
C SER A 57 -19.35 -20.64 19.72
N ILE A 58 -19.91 -19.63 19.06
CA ILE A 58 -21.31 -19.64 18.60
C ILE A 58 -21.48 -20.69 17.51
N TYR A 59 -20.53 -20.76 16.58
CA TYR A 59 -20.57 -21.72 15.49
C TYR A 59 -20.52 -23.16 16.00
N VAL A 60 -19.55 -23.48 16.87
CA VAL A 60 -19.42 -24.81 17.50
C VAL A 60 -20.70 -25.17 18.26
N ARG A 61 -21.25 -24.27 19.06
CA ARG A 61 -22.50 -24.51 19.79
C ARG A 61 -23.66 -24.86 18.85
N HIS A 62 -23.80 -24.15 17.74
CA HIS A 62 -24.83 -24.48 16.76
C HIS A 62 -24.65 -25.87 16.14
N LEU A 63 -23.40 -26.28 15.90
CA LEU A 63 -23.10 -27.63 15.41
C LEU A 63 -23.43 -28.70 16.47
N GLU A 64 -23.11 -28.45 17.74
CA GLU A 64 -23.45 -29.33 18.88
C GLU A 64 -24.97 -29.46 19.06
N ASP A 65 -25.70 -28.35 19.05
CA ASP A 65 -27.16 -28.34 19.13
C ASP A 65 -27.78 -29.17 17.98
N THR A 66 -27.25 -29.00 16.77
CA THR A 66 -27.70 -29.77 15.59
C THR A 66 -27.38 -31.25 15.73
N ALA A 67 -26.21 -31.60 16.26
CA ALA A 67 -25.84 -32.98 16.51
C ALA A 67 -26.73 -33.63 17.58
N ALA A 68 -27.07 -32.92 18.66
CA ALA A 68 -28.00 -33.40 19.69
C ALA A 68 -29.39 -33.70 19.12
N LEU A 69 -29.89 -32.86 18.19
CA LEU A 69 -31.16 -33.08 17.51
C LEU A 69 -31.18 -34.35 16.65
N THR A 70 -30.04 -34.86 16.17
CA THR A 70 -30.01 -36.16 15.45
C THR A 70 -30.28 -37.37 16.36
N THR A 71 -30.19 -37.17 17.67
CA THR A 71 -30.38 -38.23 18.66
C THR A 71 -31.75 -38.16 19.32
N TYR A 72 -32.20 -36.94 19.67
CA TYR A 72 -33.41 -36.72 20.46
C TYR A 72 -34.51 -35.93 19.73
N GLY A 73 -34.20 -35.31 18.60
CA GLY A 73 -35.13 -34.48 17.84
C GLY A 73 -36.12 -35.30 17.03
N LYS A 74 -37.18 -34.63 16.55
CA LYS A 74 -38.10 -35.25 15.59
C LYS A 74 -37.40 -35.41 14.23
N PRO A 75 -37.80 -36.40 13.41
CA PRO A 75 -37.31 -36.53 12.04
C PRO A 75 -37.43 -35.19 11.28
N GLY A 76 -36.32 -34.74 10.68
CA GLY A 76 -36.25 -33.48 9.94
C GLY A 76 -35.85 -32.23 10.75
N GLU A 77 -35.89 -32.25 12.09
CA GLU A 77 -35.49 -31.08 12.90
C GLU A 77 -33.98 -30.79 12.78
N ALA A 78 -33.15 -31.84 12.83
CA ALA A 78 -31.70 -31.72 12.62
C ALA A 78 -31.36 -31.22 11.20
N GLU A 79 -32.14 -31.62 10.20
CA GLU A 79 -31.97 -31.14 8.82
C GLU A 79 -32.32 -29.65 8.71
N ALA A 80 -33.47 -29.24 9.25
CA ALA A 80 -33.89 -27.84 9.24
C ALA A 80 -32.92 -26.93 10.00
N LYS A 81 -32.45 -27.37 11.18
CA LYS A 81 -31.44 -26.65 11.96
C LYS A 81 -30.10 -26.62 11.23
N GLY A 82 -29.65 -27.76 10.68
CA GLY A 82 -28.43 -27.84 9.88
C GLY A 82 -28.46 -26.85 8.72
N ARG A 83 -29.52 -26.83 7.92
CA ARG A 83 -29.68 -25.88 6.80
C ARG A 83 -29.64 -24.39 7.22
N SER A 84 -29.96 -24.08 8.47
CA SER A 84 -29.86 -22.73 9.01
C SER A 84 -28.44 -22.31 9.40
N ILE A 85 -27.49 -23.25 9.47
CA ILE A 85 -26.10 -23.01 9.80
C ILE A 85 -25.30 -22.83 8.51
N PHE A 86 -24.65 -21.68 8.39
CA PHE A 86 -23.82 -21.38 7.23
C PHE A 86 -22.68 -22.39 7.07
N GLY A 87 -22.43 -22.82 5.83
CA GLY A 87 -21.34 -23.74 5.51
C GLY A 87 -21.64 -25.22 5.75
N THR A 88 -22.68 -25.61 6.48
CA THR A 88 -22.94 -27.05 6.68
C THR A 88 -23.51 -27.69 5.41
N ARG A 89 -22.89 -28.79 4.96
CA ARG A 89 -23.24 -29.47 3.70
C ARG A 89 -23.87 -30.84 3.91
N LEU A 90 -23.37 -31.59 4.90
CA LEU A 90 -23.78 -32.95 5.17
C LEU A 90 -23.68 -33.22 6.68
N ILE A 91 -24.66 -33.90 7.24
CA ILE A 91 -24.56 -34.52 8.56
C ILE A 91 -24.56 -36.03 8.37
N ARG A 92 -23.56 -36.69 8.93
CA ARG A 92 -23.42 -38.15 8.94
C ARG A 92 -23.53 -38.63 10.38
N VAL A 93 -24.47 -39.54 10.62
CA VAL A 93 -24.71 -40.11 11.95
C VAL A 93 -24.31 -41.57 11.93
N PHE A 94 -23.31 -41.92 12.71
CA PHE A 94 -22.87 -43.30 12.91
C PHE A 94 -23.40 -43.81 14.24
N ARG A 95 -24.07 -44.96 14.22
CA ARG A 95 -24.64 -45.59 15.41
C ARG A 95 -23.98 -46.93 15.65
N GLN A 96 -23.54 -47.20 16.87
CA GLN A 96 -22.97 -48.49 17.27
C GLN A 96 -23.97 -49.61 16.97
N LYS A 97 -25.24 -49.39 17.32
CA LYS A 97 -26.38 -50.26 16.99
C LYS A 97 -27.37 -49.49 16.12
N GLY A 98 -27.70 -50.03 14.96
CA GLY A 98 -28.65 -49.43 14.02
C GLY A 98 -28.01 -49.07 12.68
N LYS A 99 -28.81 -48.45 11.82
CA LYS A 99 -28.39 -48.02 10.48
C LYS A 99 -27.75 -46.63 10.57
N ASP A 100 -26.64 -46.45 9.88
CA ASP A 100 -26.01 -45.15 9.71
C ASP A 100 -26.86 -44.25 8.81
N GLU A 101 -26.92 -42.97 9.12
CA GLU A 101 -27.81 -42.00 8.47
C GLU A 101 -27.00 -40.88 7.82
N SER A 102 -27.41 -40.48 6.62
CA SER A 102 -26.88 -39.32 5.90
C SER A 102 -27.98 -38.32 5.69
N ILE A 103 -27.77 -37.10 6.19
CA ILE A 103 -28.71 -35.99 6.05
C ILE A 103 -28.03 -34.92 5.18
N PRO A 104 -28.31 -34.90 3.86
CA PRO A 104 -27.78 -33.87 2.98
C PRO A 104 -28.46 -32.52 3.29
N LEU A 105 -27.65 -31.47 3.43
CA LEU A 105 -28.15 -30.12 3.73
C LEU A 105 -28.08 -29.18 2.52
N ALA A 106 -27.17 -29.46 1.57
CA ALA A 106 -27.07 -28.73 0.32
C ALA A 106 -28.11 -29.21 -0.70
N ALA A 107 -28.68 -28.26 -1.47
CA ALA A 107 -29.61 -28.58 -2.56
C ALA A 107 -28.92 -29.29 -3.72
N ASP A 108 -27.64 -29.02 -3.93
CA ASP A 108 -26.78 -29.73 -4.87
C ASP A 108 -25.76 -30.56 -4.06
N PRO A 109 -25.86 -31.89 -4.06
CA PRO A 109 -24.95 -32.73 -3.30
C PRO A 109 -23.51 -32.70 -3.82
N GLY A 110 -23.25 -32.09 -4.99
CA GLY A 110 -21.91 -31.96 -5.55
C GLY A 110 -21.07 -33.25 -5.45
N THR A 111 -19.76 -33.10 -5.41
CA THR A 111 -18.84 -34.20 -5.09
C THR A 111 -18.30 -33.98 -3.67
N PHE A 112 -19.14 -34.17 -2.66
CA PHE A 112 -18.70 -34.10 -1.28
C PHE A 112 -17.77 -35.27 -0.92
N PRO A 113 -16.77 -35.05 -0.06
CA PRO A 113 -15.97 -36.14 0.47
C PRO A 113 -16.87 -37.14 1.19
N GLU A 114 -16.66 -38.43 0.91
CA GLU A 114 -17.41 -39.50 1.59
C GLU A 114 -16.93 -39.62 3.02
N ILE A 115 -17.86 -39.69 3.97
CA ILE A 115 -17.54 -39.85 5.39
C ILE A 115 -18.03 -41.23 5.81
N GLU A 116 -17.10 -42.12 6.15
CA GLU A 116 -17.42 -43.49 6.51
C GLU A 116 -16.67 -43.95 7.76
N LEU A 117 -17.17 -45.01 8.39
CA LEU A 117 -16.54 -45.66 9.53
C LEU A 117 -15.73 -46.88 9.03
N GLU A 118 -14.54 -47.07 9.59
CA GLU A 118 -13.70 -48.22 9.30
C GLU A 118 -14.46 -49.54 9.46
N GLY A 119 -14.37 -50.42 8.46
CA GLY A 119 -14.98 -51.75 8.47
C GLY A 119 -16.49 -51.80 8.16
N ARG A 120 -17.20 -50.67 8.07
CA ARG A 120 -18.64 -50.67 7.77
C ARG A 120 -18.98 -50.64 6.29
N LYS A 121 -18.41 -49.68 5.56
CA LYS A 121 -18.66 -49.50 4.14
C LYS A 121 -17.39 -49.02 3.46
N ARG A 122 -17.05 -49.64 2.32
CA ARG A 122 -15.94 -49.18 1.49
C ARG A 122 -16.39 -47.94 0.71
N PRO A 123 -15.65 -46.83 0.77
CA PRO A 123 -15.99 -45.64 0.00
C PRO A 123 -15.86 -45.89 -1.50
N LEU A 124 -16.62 -45.15 -2.32
CA LEU A 124 -16.51 -45.25 -3.79
C LEU A 124 -15.20 -44.65 -4.29
N ASP A 125 -14.77 -43.54 -3.69
CA ASP A 125 -13.48 -42.90 -3.95
C ASP A 125 -12.66 -42.79 -2.66
N GLU A 126 -11.73 -43.73 -2.46
CA GLU A 126 -10.83 -43.76 -1.32
C GLU A 126 -9.96 -42.49 -1.21
N ARG A 127 -9.70 -41.77 -2.31
CA ARG A 127 -8.87 -40.56 -2.29
C ARG A 127 -9.62 -39.35 -1.72
N ASN A 128 -10.95 -39.35 -1.87
CA ASN A 128 -11.80 -38.27 -1.39
C ASN A 128 -12.56 -38.62 -0.10
N ALA A 129 -12.39 -39.85 0.41
CA ALA A 129 -13.08 -40.30 1.60
C ALA A 129 -12.30 -39.99 2.88
N VAL A 130 -13.04 -39.64 3.94
CA VAL A 130 -12.52 -39.56 5.31
C VAL A 130 -13.06 -40.76 6.08
N ILE A 131 -12.15 -41.66 6.45
CA ILE A 131 -12.47 -42.88 7.19
C ILE A 131 -12.17 -42.66 8.67
N PHE A 132 -13.20 -42.70 9.51
CA PHE A 132 -13.06 -42.61 10.95
C PHE A 132 -12.82 -44.01 11.56
N PRO A 133 -11.84 -44.16 12.47
CA PRO A 133 -11.64 -45.41 13.20
C PRO A 133 -12.91 -45.83 13.97
N ALA A 134 -13.27 -47.12 13.90
CA ALA A 134 -14.49 -47.65 14.52
C ALA A 134 -14.58 -47.39 16.04
N LYS A 135 -13.42 -47.35 16.72
CA LYS A 135 -13.29 -47.01 18.13
C LYS A 135 -13.92 -45.66 18.52
N HIS A 136 -14.06 -44.71 17.59
CA HIS A 136 -14.70 -43.42 17.89
C HIS A 136 -16.20 -43.55 18.16
N VAL A 137 -16.85 -44.63 17.68
CA VAL A 137 -18.26 -44.94 17.95
C VAL A 137 -18.38 -45.89 19.13
N GLU A 138 -17.43 -46.80 19.32
CA GLU A 138 -17.46 -47.82 20.37
C GLU A 138 -17.07 -47.30 21.75
N ASP A 139 -16.32 -46.20 21.81
CA ASP A 139 -15.92 -45.57 23.06
C ASP A 139 -17.11 -44.83 23.72
N ASP A 140 -17.36 -45.14 24.98
CA ASP A 140 -18.46 -44.60 25.79
C ASP A 140 -18.26 -43.13 26.22
N ALA A 141 -17.10 -42.52 25.91
CA ALA A 141 -16.85 -41.12 26.25
C ALA A 141 -17.79 -40.15 25.51
N VAL A 142 -18.74 -39.55 26.24
CA VAL A 142 -19.65 -38.51 25.75
C VAL A 142 -18.95 -37.15 25.71
N GLY A 143 -19.30 -36.30 24.75
CA GLY A 143 -18.81 -34.92 24.67
C GLY A 143 -17.41 -34.76 24.07
N VAL A 144 -16.84 -35.82 23.50
CA VAL A 144 -15.59 -35.69 22.73
C VAL A 144 -15.90 -35.03 21.40
N GLN A 145 -15.22 -33.91 21.16
CA GLN A 145 -15.33 -33.11 19.96
C GLN A 145 -13.99 -33.02 19.23
N GLY A 146 -14.02 -32.86 17.91
CA GLY A 146 -12.82 -32.76 17.09
C GLY A 146 -13.06 -32.14 15.73
N TRP A 147 -11.98 -31.60 15.16
CA TRP A 147 -11.95 -31.12 13.79
C TRP A 147 -10.98 -31.98 12.99
N SER A 148 -11.45 -32.52 11.87
CA SER A 148 -10.65 -33.30 10.93
C SER A 148 -10.63 -32.59 9.58
N ARG A 149 -9.45 -32.57 8.94
CA ARG A 149 -9.30 -32.08 7.57
C ARG A 149 -9.71 -33.15 6.58
N THR A 150 -10.28 -32.73 5.45
CA THR A 150 -10.54 -33.63 4.32
C THR A 150 -9.42 -33.53 3.27
N SER A 151 -9.48 -34.37 2.26
CA SER A 151 -8.65 -34.30 1.05
C SER A 151 -8.79 -32.96 0.32
N ASP A 152 -10.00 -32.40 0.30
CA ASP A 152 -10.27 -31.07 -0.23
C ASP A 152 -10.11 -30.02 0.89
N PRO A 153 -9.16 -29.08 0.78
CA PRO A 153 -8.94 -28.05 1.80
C PRO A 153 -10.15 -27.13 2.01
N ARG A 154 -11.12 -27.10 1.09
CA ARG A 154 -12.37 -26.36 1.25
C ARG A 154 -13.25 -26.94 2.35
N PHE A 155 -13.17 -28.25 2.58
CA PHE A 155 -14.03 -28.92 3.55
C PHE A 155 -13.27 -29.35 4.80
N VAL A 156 -13.94 -29.18 5.93
CA VAL A 156 -13.52 -29.70 7.23
C VAL A 156 -14.68 -30.47 7.86
N ILE A 157 -14.37 -31.46 8.69
CA ILE A 157 -15.38 -32.26 9.37
C ILE A 157 -15.31 -31.94 10.86
N TYR A 158 -16.42 -31.48 11.41
CA TYR A 158 -16.62 -31.40 12.85
C TYR A 158 -17.21 -32.70 13.35
N THR A 159 -16.56 -33.36 14.30
CA THR A 159 -17.09 -34.56 14.94
C THR A 159 -17.48 -34.26 16.38
N THR A 160 -18.61 -34.82 16.82
CA THR A 160 -19.04 -34.77 18.22
C THR A 160 -19.80 -36.03 18.60
N ARG A 161 -19.75 -36.37 19.88
CA ARG A 161 -20.47 -37.50 20.48
C ARG A 161 -21.57 -37.00 21.41
N PRO A 162 -22.81 -36.81 20.91
CA PRO A 162 -23.91 -36.34 21.74
C PRO A 162 -24.41 -37.40 22.72
N GLN A 163 -24.19 -38.69 22.43
CA GLN A 163 -24.56 -39.82 23.28
C GLN A 163 -23.56 -40.97 23.10
N ALA A 164 -23.41 -41.83 24.12
CA ALA A 164 -22.64 -43.07 24.02
C ALA A 164 -23.14 -43.94 22.84
N GLY A 165 -22.20 -44.45 22.05
CA GLY A 165 -22.53 -45.25 20.86
C GLY A 165 -22.99 -44.44 19.65
N VAL A 166 -22.97 -43.09 19.68
CA VAL A 166 -23.36 -42.23 18.57
C VAL A 166 -22.27 -41.22 18.25
N LEU A 167 -21.76 -41.26 17.02
CA LEU A 167 -20.84 -40.27 16.47
C LEU A 167 -21.55 -39.47 15.39
N VAL A 168 -21.56 -38.15 15.54
CA VAL A 168 -22.07 -37.24 14.51
C VAL A 168 -20.88 -36.55 13.86
N ALA A 169 -20.79 -36.63 12.53
CA ALA A 169 -19.82 -35.93 11.72
C ALA A 169 -20.54 -34.92 10.82
N VAL A 170 -20.21 -33.65 10.96
CA VAL A 170 -20.77 -32.56 10.17
C VAL A 170 -19.71 -32.05 9.20
N LEU A 171 -20.00 -32.16 7.90
CA LEU A 171 -19.17 -31.61 6.83
C LEU A 171 -19.46 -30.12 6.69
N VAL A 172 -18.41 -29.30 6.81
CA VAL A 172 -18.46 -27.84 6.78
C VAL A 172 -17.61 -27.32 5.62
N ASP A 173 -18.22 -26.48 4.79
CA ASP A 173 -17.58 -25.68 3.75
C ASP A 173 -16.91 -24.44 4.37
N GLN A 174 -15.61 -24.53 4.59
CA GLN A 174 -14.82 -23.51 5.27
C GLN A 174 -14.80 -22.19 4.48
N ALA A 175 -14.88 -22.24 3.15
CA ALA A 175 -14.90 -21.04 2.32
C ALA A 175 -16.19 -20.22 2.51
N GLU A 176 -17.34 -20.90 2.67
CA GLU A 176 -18.61 -20.22 2.97
C GLU A 176 -18.60 -19.63 4.39
N VAL A 177 -18.14 -20.38 5.38
CA VAL A 177 -18.00 -19.87 6.76
C VAL A 177 -17.09 -18.65 6.79
N LEU A 178 -15.96 -18.69 6.08
CA LEU A 178 -15.04 -17.58 5.98
C LEU A 178 -15.67 -16.35 5.32
N LYS A 179 -16.44 -16.54 4.24
CA LYS A 179 -17.16 -15.47 3.55
C LYS A 179 -18.13 -14.75 4.50
N ILE A 180 -18.96 -15.50 5.23
CA ILE A 180 -19.93 -14.93 6.17
C ILE A 180 -19.22 -14.24 7.35
N THR A 181 -18.16 -14.86 7.87
CA THR A 181 -17.31 -14.27 8.92
C THR A 181 -16.71 -12.94 8.44
N GLY A 182 -16.22 -12.89 7.20
CA GLY A 182 -15.68 -11.66 6.61
C GLY A 182 -16.73 -10.55 6.50
N ILE A 183 -17.96 -10.85 6.10
CA ILE A 183 -19.06 -9.88 6.05
C ILE A 183 -19.33 -9.30 7.44
N HIS A 184 -19.51 -10.17 8.45
CA HIS A 184 -19.74 -9.74 9.82
C HIS A 184 -18.58 -8.91 10.37
N LEU A 185 -17.34 -9.33 10.15
CA LEU A 185 -16.16 -8.60 10.62
C LEU A 185 -15.99 -7.26 9.91
N SER A 186 -16.33 -7.14 8.62
CA SER A 186 -16.31 -5.86 7.91
C SER A 186 -17.19 -4.82 8.61
N ASP A 187 -18.39 -5.22 9.02
CA ASP A 187 -19.34 -4.35 9.71
C ASP A 187 -18.91 -4.08 11.16
N TRP A 188 -18.47 -5.12 11.88
CA TRP A 188 -18.03 -5.00 13.27
C TRP A 188 -16.75 -4.14 13.41
N LEU A 189 -15.81 -4.25 12.47
CA LEU A 189 -14.52 -3.54 12.50
C LEU A 189 -14.66 -2.01 12.43
N VAL A 190 -15.82 -1.48 12.04
CA VAL A 190 -16.04 -0.02 11.95
C VAL A 190 -15.73 0.68 13.27
N SER A 191 -16.08 0.07 14.41
CA SER A 191 -15.85 0.67 15.73
C SER A 191 -14.43 0.43 16.28
N PRO A 192 -13.91 -0.81 16.36
CA PRO A 192 -12.56 -1.08 16.89
C PRO A 192 -11.43 -0.41 16.09
N ILE A 193 -11.64 -0.18 14.79
CA ILE A 193 -10.61 0.43 13.93
C ILE A 193 -10.61 1.97 13.97
N ALA A 194 -11.61 2.59 14.59
CA ALA A 194 -11.73 4.05 14.62
C ALA A 194 -10.50 4.76 15.21
N PRO A 195 -9.92 4.34 16.35
CA PRO A 195 -8.74 5.00 16.93
C PRO A 195 -7.49 4.94 16.04
N VAL A 196 -7.32 3.84 15.29
CA VAL A 196 -6.24 3.64 14.31
C VAL A 196 -6.46 4.54 13.09
N ARG A 197 -7.71 4.62 12.62
CA ARG A 197 -8.10 5.47 11.49
C ARG A 197 -7.93 6.96 11.78
N GLU A 198 -8.35 7.40 12.97
CA GLU A 198 -8.25 8.80 13.40
C GLU A 198 -6.80 9.27 13.54
N ALA A 199 -5.89 8.38 13.90
CA ALA A 199 -4.46 8.67 13.89
C ALA A 199 -3.80 8.65 12.51
N GLY A 200 -4.55 8.33 11.44
CA GLY A 200 -4.01 8.23 10.09
C GLY A 200 -3.01 7.10 9.91
N GLU A 201 -3.09 6.06 10.75
CA GLU A 201 -2.18 4.91 10.66
C GLU A 201 -2.43 4.09 9.39
N ARG A 202 -1.36 3.46 8.90
CA ARG A 202 -1.39 2.61 7.72
C ARG A 202 -1.52 1.16 8.16
N LEU A 203 -2.68 0.57 7.90
CA LEU A 203 -3.03 -0.75 8.41
C LEU A 203 -3.80 -1.55 7.36
N GLN A 204 -3.59 -2.85 7.34
CA GLN A 204 -4.32 -3.80 6.52
C GLN A 204 -4.67 -5.02 7.35
N ILE A 205 -5.93 -5.46 7.28
CA ILE A 205 -6.37 -6.73 7.85
C ILE A 205 -6.63 -7.67 6.70
N ASP A 206 -5.88 -8.75 6.62
CA ASP A 206 -6.00 -9.78 5.59
C ASP A 206 -6.81 -10.97 6.12
N THR A 207 -7.69 -11.47 5.27
CA THR A 207 -8.42 -12.72 5.49
C THR A 207 -7.47 -13.93 5.32
N PRO A 208 -7.86 -15.13 5.77
CA PRO A 208 -7.13 -16.37 5.52
C PRO A 208 -6.93 -16.71 4.04
N SER A 209 -7.74 -16.16 3.12
CA SER A 209 -7.53 -16.33 1.68
C SER A 209 -6.48 -15.36 1.10
N GLY A 210 -5.93 -14.46 1.94
CA GLY A 210 -4.97 -13.44 1.54
C GLY A 210 -5.61 -12.20 0.92
N THR A 211 -6.94 -12.11 0.89
CA THR A 211 -7.63 -10.90 0.43
C THR A 211 -7.71 -9.87 1.56
N PRO A 212 -7.50 -8.57 1.28
CA PRO A 212 -7.68 -7.53 2.28
C PRO A 212 -9.15 -7.42 2.66
N LEU A 213 -9.46 -7.57 3.95
CA LEU A 213 -10.76 -7.23 4.51
C LEU A 213 -10.91 -5.72 4.69
N VAL A 214 -9.88 -5.08 5.25
CA VAL A 214 -9.83 -3.62 5.46
C VAL A 214 -8.44 -3.10 5.09
N SER A 215 -8.41 -1.91 4.49
CA SER A 215 -7.20 -1.18 4.12
C SER A 215 -7.31 0.28 4.55
N LEU A 216 -6.39 0.74 5.39
CA LEU A 216 -6.25 2.13 5.82
C LEU A 216 -4.93 2.73 5.32
N GLY A 217 -4.98 4.02 4.99
CA GLY A 217 -3.85 4.78 4.47
C GLY A 217 -3.72 4.72 2.95
N LYS A 218 -3.25 5.83 2.36
CA LYS A 218 -2.79 5.90 0.97
C LYS A 218 -1.29 5.62 1.02
N ASP A 219 -0.83 4.66 0.23
CA ASP A 219 0.57 4.29 0.03
C ASP A 219 1.21 3.40 1.12
N ARG A 220 1.45 2.15 0.73
CA ARG A 220 2.21 1.13 1.49
C ARG A 220 3.56 0.99 0.81
N HIS A 221 4.58 1.67 1.31
CA HIS A 221 5.94 1.53 0.80
C HIS A 221 6.75 0.64 1.72
N GLY A 222 7.38 -0.38 1.15
CA GLY A 222 8.25 -1.31 1.86
C GLY A 222 7.53 -2.43 2.62
N PRO A 223 8.30 -3.27 3.34
CA PRO A 223 7.75 -4.33 4.17
C PRO A 223 6.92 -3.76 5.31
N ALA A 224 5.92 -4.52 5.76
CA ALA A 224 5.16 -4.16 6.96
C ALA A 224 6.10 -4.08 8.17
N ALA A 225 5.97 -3.01 8.95
CA ALA A 225 6.73 -2.81 10.18
C ALA A 225 6.30 -3.79 11.27
N SER A 226 5.03 -4.22 11.23
CA SER A 226 4.48 -5.24 12.13
C SER A 226 3.51 -6.14 11.40
N VAL A 227 3.57 -7.43 11.71
CA VAL A 227 2.63 -8.46 11.22
C VAL A 227 2.17 -9.27 12.42
N ILE A 228 0.90 -9.14 12.79
CA ILE A 228 0.28 -9.86 13.90
C ILE A 228 -0.63 -10.95 13.32
N PRO A 229 -0.25 -12.24 13.44
CA PRO A 229 -1.13 -13.34 13.04
C PRO A 229 -2.22 -13.56 14.10
N VAL A 230 -3.46 -13.72 13.64
CA VAL A 230 -4.62 -14.08 14.48
C VAL A 230 -5.21 -15.37 13.93
N ARG A 231 -5.20 -16.44 14.73
CA ARG A 231 -5.63 -17.78 14.30
C ARG A 231 -7.01 -18.09 14.87
N ASN A 232 -7.86 -18.73 14.07
CA ASN A 232 -9.19 -19.20 14.47
C ASN A 232 -9.57 -20.48 13.70
N LEU A 233 -10.80 -20.97 13.87
CA LEU A 233 -11.29 -22.16 13.15
C LEU A 233 -11.33 -21.97 11.61
N SER A 234 -11.62 -20.76 11.13
CA SER A 234 -11.70 -20.46 9.69
C SER A 234 -10.36 -20.15 9.02
N GLY A 235 -9.25 -20.06 9.77
CA GLY A 235 -7.90 -20.00 9.23
C GLY A 235 -6.97 -19.02 9.95
N HIS A 236 -6.11 -18.37 9.17
CA HIS A 236 -5.08 -17.43 9.65
C HIS A 236 -5.34 -16.02 9.14
N TRP A 237 -5.89 -15.19 10.00
CA TRP A 237 -6.02 -13.75 9.78
C TRP A 237 -4.68 -13.07 10.04
N GLN A 238 -4.42 -11.96 9.36
CA GLN A 238 -3.19 -11.19 9.57
C GLN A 238 -3.50 -9.71 9.66
N ILE A 239 -3.00 -9.06 10.71
CA ILE A 239 -3.00 -7.60 10.81
C ILE A 239 -1.60 -7.13 10.43
N ARG A 240 -1.50 -6.30 9.40
CA ARG A 240 -0.26 -5.71 8.91
C ARG A 240 -0.30 -4.20 9.14
N ALA A 241 0.75 -3.66 9.71
CA ALA A 241 0.90 -2.22 9.92
C ALA A 241 2.21 -1.73 9.31
N TRP A 242 2.20 -0.50 8.80
CA TRP A 242 3.37 0.18 8.25
C TRP A 242 3.66 1.44 9.06
N ASP A 243 4.94 1.75 9.21
CA ASP A 243 5.36 3.03 9.79
C ASP A 243 4.84 4.19 8.93
N GLY A 244 4.57 5.31 9.60
CA GLY A 244 4.29 6.57 8.92
C GLY A 244 5.55 7.05 8.22
N LEU A 245 5.41 7.54 6.98
CA LEU A 245 6.48 8.25 6.28
C LEU A 245 6.09 9.71 6.19
N THR A 246 6.79 10.56 6.94
CA THR A 246 6.73 12.01 6.74
C THR A 246 7.93 12.43 5.91
N ILE A 247 7.64 12.78 4.65
CA ILE A 247 8.64 13.37 3.76
C ILE A 247 8.76 14.83 4.15
N SER A 248 9.77 15.15 4.96
CA SER A 248 10.13 16.53 5.23
C SER A 248 11.06 17.02 4.12
N ARG A 249 10.73 18.16 3.52
CA ARG A 249 11.60 18.82 2.54
C ARG A 249 12.43 19.86 3.27
N SER A 250 13.69 19.54 3.51
CA SER A 250 14.66 20.49 4.06
C SER A 250 15.55 21.02 2.94
N HIS A 251 15.98 22.27 3.05
CA HIS A 251 16.99 22.84 2.15
C HIS A 251 18.31 22.92 2.90
N ASP A 252 19.37 22.45 2.27
CA ASP A 252 20.72 22.60 2.82
C ASP A 252 21.13 24.09 2.78
N PRO A 253 21.24 24.77 3.93
CA PRO A 253 21.48 26.21 3.96
C PRO A 253 22.83 26.57 3.34
N ALA A 254 23.84 25.68 3.41
CA ALA A 254 25.16 25.93 2.82
C ALA A 254 25.09 25.93 1.29
N THR A 255 24.33 25.00 0.71
CA THR A 255 24.15 24.91 -0.75
C THR A 255 23.36 26.11 -1.29
N VAL A 256 22.28 26.52 -0.60
CA VAL A 256 21.52 27.73 -0.96
C VAL A 256 22.40 28.98 -0.85
N ALA A 257 23.12 29.15 0.26
CA ALA A 257 24.02 30.28 0.45
C ALA A 257 25.12 30.33 -0.62
N GLY A 258 25.73 29.19 -0.94
CA GLY A 258 26.74 29.08 -2.00
C GLY A 258 26.19 29.48 -3.38
N ALA A 259 25.00 29.01 -3.74
CA ALA A 259 24.35 29.38 -4.99
C ALA A 259 24.02 30.88 -5.06
N VAL A 260 23.54 31.46 -3.95
CA VAL A 260 23.26 32.89 -3.85
C VAL A 260 24.53 33.72 -4.00
N VAL A 261 25.62 33.36 -3.31
CA VAL A 261 26.92 34.05 -3.41
C VAL A 261 27.45 33.96 -4.84
N LEU A 262 27.40 32.79 -5.47
CA LEU A 262 27.86 32.61 -6.85
C LEU A 262 27.02 33.43 -7.85
N ALA A 263 25.70 33.46 -7.67
CA ALA A 263 24.80 34.29 -8.48
C ALA A 263 25.13 35.78 -8.34
N PHE A 264 25.43 36.28 -7.14
CA PHE A 264 25.86 37.65 -6.91
C PHE A 264 27.22 37.97 -7.55
N ILE A 265 28.18 37.05 -7.50
CA ILE A 265 29.49 37.21 -8.17
C ILE A 265 29.30 37.30 -9.69
N LEU A 266 28.46 36.45 -10.28
CA LEU A 266 28.17 36.48 -11.72
C LEU A 266 27.47 37.78 -12.13
N ALA A 267 26.44 38.20 -11.40
CA ALA A 267 25.75 39.46 -11.66
C ALA A 267 26.68 40.68 -11.49
N GLY A 268 27.49 40.68 -10.43
CA GLY A 268 28.47 41.72 -10.14
C GLY A 268 29.56 41.82 -11.21
N SER A 269 30.11 40.69 -11.67
CA SER A 269 31.10 40.65 -12.75
C SER A 269 30.52 41.12 -14.08
N GLY A 270 29.27 40.76 -14.40
CA GLY A 270 28.56 41.29 -15.57
C GLY A 270 28.41 42.82 -15.52
N LEU A 271 28.02 43.37 -14.37
CA LEU A 271 27.89 44.82 -14.18
C LEU A 271 29.24 45.54 -14.26
N TRP A 272 30.29 44.94 -13.70
CA TRP A 272 31.65 45.45 -13.76
C TRP A 272 32.17 45.51 -15.21
N LEU A 273 32.03 44.40 -15.94
CA LEU A 273 32.43 44.30 -17.35
C LEU A 273 31.70 45.34 -18.21
N TYR A 274 30.40 45.53 -17.96
CA TYR A 274 29.60 46.54 -18.63
C TYR A 274 30.14 47.97 -18.39
N ARG A 275 30.47 48.31 -17.13
CA ARG A 275 31.08 49.61 -16.81
C ARG A 275 32.42 49.80 -17.51
N TYR A 276 33.24 48.76 -17.55
CA TYR A 276 34.53 48.78 -18.22
C TYR A 276 34.38 48.97 -19.74
N GLN A 277 33.50 48.22 -20.39
CA GLN A 277 33.21 48.34 -21.82
C GLN A 277 32.66 49.73 -22.18
N ASN A 278 31.75 50.28 -21.37
CA ASN A 278 31.25 51.65 -21.60
C ASN A 278 32.37 52.69 -21.51
N ARG A 279 33.30 52.54 -20.56
CA ARG A 279 34.47 53.43 -20.46
C ARG A 279 35.37 53.28 -21.69
N ALA A 280 35.67 52.04 -22.11
CA ALA A 280 36.48 51.77 -23.30
C ALA A 280 35.84 52.31 -24.59
N LEU A 281 34.52 52.13 -24.76
CA LEU A 281 33.78 52.67 -25.90
C LEU A 281 33.76 54.19 -25.93
N LYS A 282 33.64 54.86 -24.77
CA LYS A 282 33.77 56.32 -24.67
C LYS A 282 35.15 56.78 -25.10
N LEU A 283 36.21 56.16 -24.60
CA LEU A 283 37.60 56.47 -24.99
C LEU A 283 37.86 56.23 -26.49
N ALA A 284 37.29 55.15 -27.05
CA ALA A 284 37.39 54.88 -28.48
C ALA A 284 36.63 55.93 -29.31
N ALA A 285 35.42 56.32 -28.89
CA ALA A 285 34.64 57.37 -29.53
C ALA A 285 35.36 58.72 -29.50
N GLU A 286 35.99 59.06 -28.37
CA GLU A 286 36.84 60.26 -28.25
C GLU A 286 38.00 60.22 -29.26
N ARG A 287 38.73 59.11 -29.36
CA ARG A 287 39.83 58.95 -30.33
C ARG A 287 39.37 59.09 -31.78
N VAL A 288 38.25 58.47 -32.14
CA VAL A 288 37.69 58.56 -33.51
C VAL A 288 37.21 59.99 -33.80
N SER A 289 36.56 60.64 -32.83
CA SER A 289 36.12 62.04 -32.97
C SER A 289 37.29 63.01 -33.12
N PHE A 290 38.41 62.75 -32.42
CA PHE A 290 39.65 63.50 -32.57
C PHE A 290 40.22 63.34 -33.98
N VAL A 291 40.34 62.11 -34.48
CA VAL A 291 40.80 61.85 -35.86
C VAL A 291 39.89 62.51 -36.89
N ASN A 292 38.57 62.45 -36.70
CA ASN A 292 37.61 63.08 -37.59
C ASN A 292 37.72 64.61 -37.56
N ARG A 293 37.89 65.21 -36.38
CA ARG A 293 38.11 66.64 -36.21
C ARG A 293 39.43 67.08 -36.85
N VAL A 294 40.53 66.37 -36.59
CA VAL A 294 41.85 66.64 -37.19
C VAL A 294 41.81 66.50 -38.71
N SER A 295 41.12 65.49 -39.25
CA SER A 295 40.93 65.33 -40.69
C SER A 295 40.18 66.52 -41.30
N HIS A 296 39.13 67.00 -40.62
CA HIS A 296 38.37 68.15 -41.08
C HIS A 296 39.17 69.47 -40.96
N GLU A 297 39.90 69.64 -39.87
CA GLU A 297 40.75 70.80 -39.60
C GLU A 297 42.03 70.83 -40.46
N LEU A 298 42.51 69.69 -40.97
CA LEU A 298 43.62 69.63 -41.94
C LEU A 298 43.13 69.75 -43.39
N GLY A 299 41.91 69.31 -43.69
CA GLY A 299 41.32 69.44 -45.02
C GLY A 299 41.21 70.90 -45.45
N THR A 300 40.69 71.78 -44.59
CA THR A 300 40.50 73.21 -44.90
C THR A 300 41.81 73.95 -45.25
N PRO A 301 42.91 73.84 -44.48
CA PRO A 301 44.18 74.48 -44.81
C PRO A 301 44.87 73.83 -46.01
N LEU A 302 44.74 72.51 -46.22
CA LEU A 302 45.26 71.87 -47.43
C LEU A 302 44.54 72.34 -48.70
N THR A 303 43.22 72.51 -48.65
CA THR A 303 42.47 73.12 -49.75
C THR A 303 42.88 74.57 -49.96
N ASN A 304 43.14 75.32 -48.90
CA ASN A 304 43.59 76.72 -49.02
C ASN A 304 45.02 76.82 -49.58
N LEU A 305 45.89 75.86 -49.24
CA LEU A 305 47.23 75.74 -49.84
C LEU A 305 47.16 75.38 -51.32
N SER A 306 46.29 74.44 -51.72
CA SER A 306 46.12 74.11 -53.13
C SER A 306 45.56 75.30 -53.91
N LEU A 307 44.59 76.04 -53.36
CA LEU A 307 44.02 77.23 -54.00
C LEU A 307 45.06 78.35 -54.16
N ASN A 308 45.91 78.58 -53.16
CA ASN A 308 47.01 79.55 -53.27
C ASN A 308 48.10 79.10 -54.25
N LEU A 309 48.39 77.79 -54.32
CA LEU A 309 49.30 77.23 -55.32
C LEU A 309 48.73 77.38 -56.73
N ASP A 310 47.43 77.13 -56.93
CA ASP A 310 46.76 77.31 -58.22
C ASP A 310 46.79 78.80 -58.65
N LEU A 311 46.46 79.73 -57.75
CA LEU A 311 46.55 81.18 -58.02
C LEU A 311 47.98 81.64 -58.32
N ALA A 312 48.98 81.11 -57.59
CA ALA A 312 50.38 81.39 -57.87
C ALA A 312 50.79 80.86 -59.26
N THR A 313 50.30 79.68 -59.65
CA THR A 313 50.56 79.09 -60.96
C THR A 313 49.90 79.88 -62.09
N GLU A 314 48.67 80.38 -61.88
CA GLU A 314 47.95 81.24 -62.83
C GLU A 314 48.61 82.63 -62.98
N SER A 315 49.26 83.14 -61.93
CA SER A 315 50.03 84.40 -61.99
C SER A 315 51.37 84.31 -62.72
N LEU A 316 51.84 83.09 -63.00
CA LEU A 316 53.10 82.80 -63.70
C LEU A 316 52.91 82.54 -65.20
N THR A 317 51.68 82.63 -65.70
CA THR A 317 51.30 82.55 -67.12
C THR A 317 50.75 83.89 -67.60
#